data_AF-A0A7Z9Y2T2-F1
#
_entry.id   AF-A0A7Z9Y2T2-F1
#
_cell.length_a   1.000
_cell.length_b   1.000
_cell.length_c   1.000
_cell.angle_alpha   90.00
_cell.angle_beta   90.00
_cell.angle_gamma   90.00
#
_symmetry.space_group_name_H-M   'P 1'
#
loop_
_entity.id
_entity.type
_entity.pdbx_description
1 polymer ?
#
loop_
_entity_poly.entity_id
_entity_poly.type
_entity_poly.pdbx_seq_one_letter_code
_entity_poly.pdbx_strand_id
1 'polypeptide(L)'
;MFEVNGVYANRKGEYTVLAINPPKMRVRYADGTEAELKMELQERIWENILVEREAEKASRRKKRGKKGTGYYIKVVNIPEEDDLTFPGWPERVVMGPLPEMAISLNQDDRLIFYDMESKTFFAVATVTGPGKAANPQKYFFTAVTGKREFFPLDIDTAALKLEHGTPVEAIELESQPNFRHLELEPESFLPINEDDFELLAEALSEVAEEELEDDLLADDYEEEEEI
;
A
#
# COMPACT_ATOMS: atom_id res chain seq x y z
N MET A 1 -16.32 10.96 8.83
CA MET A 1 -17.47 10.77 9.76
C MET A 1 -17.03 10.70 11.24
N PHE A 2 -17.60 11.56 12.10
CA PHE A 2 -17.29 11.61 13.55
C PHE A 2 -18.28 10.78 14.39
N GLU A 3 -17.79 10.11 15.44
CA GLU A 3 -18.60 9.35 16.40
C GLU A 3 -18.53 9.96 17.80
N VAL A 4 -19.65 9.93 18.53
CA VAL A 4 -19.67 10.35 19.95
C VAL A 4 -18.84 9.38 20.79
N ASN A 5 -17.97 9.91 21.63
CA ASN A 5 -16.88 9.23 22.35
C ASN A 5 -15.71 8.76 21.47
N GLY A 6 -15.71 9.06 20.17
CA GLY A 6 -14.55 8.86 19.31
C GLY A 6 -13.41 9.82 19.67
N VAL A 7 -12.18 9.36 19.49
CA VAL A 7 -10.95 10.13 19.75
C VAL A 7 -10.31 10.52 18.42
N TYR A 8 -10.06 11.81 18.24
CA TYR A 8 -9.53 12.40 17.01
C TYR A 8 -8.44 13.40 17.36
N ALA A 9 -7.73 13.91 16.36
CA ALA A 9 -6.67 14.91 16.55
C ALA A 9 -6.86 16.09 15.60
N ASN A 10 -6.43 17.27 16.05
CA ASN A 10 -6.23 18.45 15.21
C ASN A 10 -4.95 19.18 15.62
N ARG A 11 -4.69 20.36 15.02
CA ARG A 11 -3.50 21.18 15.33
C ARG A 11 -3.37 21.62 16.80
N LYS A 12 -4.43 21.55 17.60
CA LYS A 12 -4.40 21.84 19.04
C LYS A 12 -4.16 20.61 19.91
N GLY A 13 -4.24 19.41 19.34
CA GLY A 13 -4.00 18.16 20.03
C GLY A 13 -5.17 17.17 19.90
N GLU A 14 -5.10 16.11 20.69
CA GLU A 14 -6.12 15.07 20.73
C GLU A 14 -7.38 15.55 21.47
N TYR A 15 -8.54 15.18 20.94
CA TYR A 15 -9.83 15.51 21.51
C TYR A 15 -10.82 14.35 21.38
N THR A 16 -11.74 14.28 22.34
CA THR A 16 -12.85 13.32 22.34
C THR A 16 -14.14 14.05 21.99
N VAL A 17 -14.94 13.49 21.08
CA VAL A 17 -16.24 14.04 20.72
C VAL A 17 -17.24 13.73 21.84
N LEU A 18 -17.82 14.76 22.44
CA LEU A 18 -18.83 14.62 23.51
C LEU A 18 -20.26 14.63 22.98
N ALA A 19 -20.53 15.40 21.93
CA ALA A 19 -21.85 15.50 21.31
C ALA A 19 -21.75 16.01 19.88
N ILE A 20 -22.64 15.53 19.01
CA ILE A 20 -22.73 15.94 17.61
C ILE A 20 -24.08 16.63 17.41
N ASN A 21 -24.06 17.89 16.98
CA ASN A 21 -25.24 18.70 16.70
C ASN A 21 -24.99 19.47 15.39
N PRO A 22 -25.26 18.86 14.22
CA PRO A 22 -24.92 19.44 12.93
C PRO A 22 -25.41 20.89 12.81
N PRO A 23 -24.58 21.82 12.32
CA PRO A 23 -23.29 21.62 11.64
C PRO A 23 -22.05 21.59 12.56
N LYS A 24 -22.24 21.46 13.88
CA LYS A 24 -21.18 21.56 14.88
C LYS A 24 -21.07 20.32 15.76
N MET A 25 -19.95 20.17 16.44
CA MET A 25 -19.76 19.16 17.47
C MET A 25 -19.08 19.76 18.69
N ARG A 26 -19.42 19.23 19.87
CA ARG A 26 -18.76 19.58 21.13
C ARG A 26 -17.71 18.54 21.43
N VAL A 27 -16.50 19.00 21.71
CA VAL A 27 -15.34 18.14 21.98
C VAL A 27 -14.70 18.51 23.30
N ARG A 28 -13.94 17.57 23.88
CA ARG A 28 -13.09 17.79 25.05
C ARG A 28 -11.65 17.43 24.71
N TYR A 29 -10.74 18.35 24.94
CA TYR A 29 -9.31 18.13 24.79
C TYR A 29 -8.72 17.42 26.02
N ALA A 30 -7.51 16.86 25.86
CA ALA A 30 -6.82 16.14 26.94
C ALA A 30 -6.51 17.00 28.18
N ASP A 31 -6.44 18.33 28.03
CA ASP A 31 -6.29 19.29 29.12
C ASP A 31 -7.59 19.55 29.91
N GLY A 32 -8.69 18.92 29.50
CA GLY A 32 -10.02 19.08 30.08
C GLY A 32 -10.83 20.24 29.49
N THR A 33 -10.28 21.01 28.55
CA THR A 33 -10.96 22.13 27.92
C THR A 33 -12.03 21.63 26.94
N GLU A 34 -13.22 22.23 26.97
CA GLU A 34 -14.29 21.92 26.02
C GLU A 34 -14.41 23.01 24.95
N ALA A 35 -14.67 22.60 23.71
CA ALA A 35 -14.85 23.51 22.59
C ALA A 35 -15.97 23.05 21.66
N GLU A 36 -16.58 24.00 20.97
CA GLU A 36 -17.53 23.75 19.90
C GLU A 36 -16.82 23.96 18.55
N LEU A 37 -16.78 22.93 17.72
CA LEU A 37 -16.07 22.90 16.44
C LEU A 37 -17.05 22.66 15.29
N LYS A 38 -16.76 23.23 14.12
CA LYS A 38 -17.49 22.90 12.89
C LYS A 38 -17.06 21.51 12.40
N MET A 39 -18.01 20.66 12.06
CA MET A 39 -17.73 19.26 11.69
C MET A 39 -16.91 19.18 10.39
N GLU A 40 -17.36 19.87 9.35
CA GLU A 40 -16.72 19.95 8.02
C GLU A 40 -15.23 20.33 8.09
N LEU A 41 -14.89 21.34 8.91
CA LEU A 41 -13.50 21.76 9.09
C LEU A 41 -12.65 20.69 9.79
N GLN A 42 -13.24 19.95 10.74
CA GLN A 42 -12.51 18.90 11.43
C GLN A 42 -12.37 17.65 10.57
N GLU A 43 -13.33 17.35 9.69
CA GLU A 43 -13.28 16.24 8.75
C GLU A 43 -12.09 16.41 7.82
N ARG A 44 -11.97 17.59 7.18
CA ARG A 44 -10.82 17.92 6.34
C ARG A 44 -9.48 17.90 7.08
N ILE A 45 -9.44 18.37 8.34
CA ILE A 45 -8.20 18.31 9.15
C ILE A 45 -7.83 16.86 9.48
N TRP A 46 -8.83 16.02 9.77
CA TRP A 46 -8.61 14.63 10.12
C TRP A 46 -8.18 13.80 8.91
N GLU A 47 -8.77 14.05 7.74
CA GLU A 47 -8.34 13.46 6.47
C GLU A 47 -6.90 13.82 6.15
N ASN A 48 -6.53 15.11 6.24
CA ASN A 48 -5.14 15.51 6.05
C ASN A 48 -4.17 14.86 7.05
N ILE A 49 -4.58 14.69 8.32
CA ILE A 49 -3.77 14.00 9.34
C ILE A 49 -3.67 12.50 9.06
N LEU A 50 -4.70 11.87 8.52
CA LEU A 50 -4.67 10.46 8.12
C LEU A 50 -3.69 10.27 6.96
N VAL A 51 -3.78 11.12 5.93
CA VAL A 51 -2.86 11.14 4.79
C VAL A 51 -1.42 11.40 5.25
N GLU A 52 -1.20 12.40 6.11
CA GLU A 52 0.14 12.70 6.66
C GLU A 52 0.66 11.57 7.56
N ARG A 53 -0.20 10.89 8.33
CA ARG A 53 0.19 9.71 9.13
C ARG A 53 0.51 8.49 8.27
N GLU A 54 -0.13 8.32 7.13
CA GLU A 54 0.21 7.29 6.15
C GLU A 54 1.57 7.59 5.51
N ALA A 55 1.81 8.84 5.11
CA ALA A 55 3.10 9.31 4.62
C ALA A 55 4.23 9.23 5.68
N GLU A 56 3.94 9.53 6.95
CA GLU A 56 4.90 9.39 8.07
C GLU A 56 5.23 7.92 8.38
N LYS A 57 4.27 6.99 8.21
CA LYS A 57 4.52 5.54 8.36
C LYS A 57 5.39 5.01 7.22
N ALA A 58 5.16 5.46 5.99
CA ALA A 58 6.01 5.16 4.84
C ALA A 58 7.44 5.67 5.03
N SER A 59 7.63 6.93 5.49
CA SER A 59 8.96 7.51 5.71
C SER A 59 9.72 6.92 6.90
N ARG A 60 9.02 6.45 7.96
CA ARG A 60 9.67 5.78 9.11
C ARG A 60 10.12 4.36 8.80
N ARG A 61 9.56 3.70 7.78
CA ARG A 61 10.01 2.38 7.30
C ARG A 61 11.22 2.45 6.37
N LYS A 62 11.36 3.52 5.56
CA LYS A 62 12.55 3.81 4.71
C LYS A 62 13.91 3.77 5.47
N LYS A 63 13.92 3.80 6.81
CA LYS A 63 15.17 3.84 7.63
C LYS A 63 15.51 2.56 8.40
N ARG A 64 14.78 1.46 8.22
CA ARG A 64 15.04 0.21 8.96
C ARG A 64 15.38 -0.96 8.05
N GLY A 65 16.42 -0.80 7.22
CA GLY A 65 17.22 -1.95 6.77
C GLY A 65 17.86 -2.62 7.99
N LYS A 66 17.18 -3.62 8.57
CA LYS A 66 17.79 -4.50 9.57
C LYS A 66 18.71 -5.46 8.81
N LYS A 67 19.88 -5.75 9.37
CA LYS A 67 20.73 -6.85 8.90
C LYS A 67 19.89 -8.13 8.78
N GLY A 68 19.69 -8.62 7.56
CA GLY A 68 18.95 -9.84 7.27
C GLY A 68 17.60 -9.65 6.56
N THR A 69 17.17 -8.42 6.26
CA THR A 69 16.01 -8.16 5.39
C THR A 69 16.33 -8.59 3.95
N GLY A 70 15.48 -9.44 3.37
CA GLY A 70 15.51 -9.78 1.95
C GLY A 70 14.68 -8.82 1.12
N TYR A 71 15.13 -8.56 -0.11
CA TYR A 71 14.45 -7.74 -1.10
C TYR A 71 14.11 -8.60 -2.30
N TYR A 72 12.83 -8.62 -2.68
CA TYR A 72 12.34 -9.50 -3.74
C TYR A 72 11.37 -8.79 -4.67
N ILE A 73 11.42 -9.15 -5.95
CA ILE A 73 10.35 -8.87 -6.90
C ILE A 73 9.39 -10.06 -6.86
N LYS A 74 8.12 -9.80 -6.55
CA LYS A 74 7.02 -10.75 -6.66
C LYS A 74 6.36 -10.60 -8.02
N VAL A 75 6.47 -11.64 -8.84
CA VAL A 75 5.86 -11.71 -10.16
C VAL A 75 4.42 -12.20 -10.01
N VAL A 76 3.47 -11.43 -10.53
CA VAL A 76 2.05 -11.77 -10.60
C VAL A 76 1.57 -11.65 -12.04
N ASN A 77 0.39 -12.21 -12.30
CA ASN A 77 -0.28 -12.08 -13.59
C ASN A 77 -1.71 -11.63 -13.32
N ILE A 78 -1.95 -10.32 -13.38
CA ILE A 78 -3.24 -9.68 -13.13
C ILE A 78 -3.93 -9.48 -14.49
N PRO A 79 -5.17 -10.02 -14.67
CA PRO A 79 -5.93 -9.77 -15.89
C PRO A 79 -6.27 -8.27 -16.03
N GLU A 80 -6.23 -7.73 -17.26
CA GLU A 80 -6.50 -6.32 -17.58
C GLU A 80 -7.88 -5.77 -17.10
N GLU A 81 -8.84 -6.64 -16.73
CA GLU A 81 -10.17 -6.21 -16.27
C GLU A 81 -10.32 -6.14 -14.73
N ASP A 82 -9.30 -6.58 -13.96
CA ASP A 82 -9.37 -6.83 -12.50
C ASP A 82 -8.25 -6.10 -11.71
N ASP A 83 -7.92 -4.86 -12.12
CA ASP A 83 -6.78 -4.05 -11.65
C ASP A 83 -6.66 -3.89 -10.11
N LEU A 84 -7.77 -3.95 -9.36
CA LEU A 84 -7.80 -3.73 -7.90
C LEU A 84 -8.41 -4.88 -7.09
N THR A 85 -8.77 -5.98 -7.75
CA THR A 85 -9.40 -7.16 -7.15
C THR A 85 -8.47 -8.37 -7.14
N PHE A 86 -7.16 -8.16 -7.39
CA PHE A 86 -6.16 -9.22 -7.31
C PHE A 86 -6.35 -10.02 -6.01
N PRO A 87 -6.47 -11.35 -6.09
CA PRO A 87 -6.89 -12.11 -4.92
C PRO A 87 -5.86 -12.03 -3.78
N GLY A 88 -6.33 -11.81 -2.54
CA GLY A 88 -5.45 -11.60 -1.38
C GLY A 88 -4.96 -10.16 -1.19
N TRP A 89 -5.16 -9.26 -2.16
CA TRP A 89 -4.89 -7.83 -2.01
C TRP A 89 -5.77 -7.18 -0.93
N PRO A 90 -7.12 -7.38 -0.93
CA PRO A 90 -7.98 -6.81 0.11
C PRO A 90 -7.65 -7.37 1.50
N GLU A 91 -7.26 -8.65 1.57
CA GLU A 91 -6.87 -9.31 2.82
C GLU A 91 -5.43 -9.00 3.25
N ARG A 92 -4.66 -8.25 2.44
CA ARG A 92 -3.24 -7.92 2.66
C ARG A 92 -2.40 -9.16 2.92
N VAL A 93 -2.51 -10.16 2.07
CA VAL A 93 -1.72 -11.39 2.13
C VAL A 93 -1.08 -11.70 0.79
N VAL A 94 0.10 -12.33 0.82
CA VAL A 94 0.76 -12.86 -0.38
C VAL A 94 1.00 -14.35 -0.24
N MET A 95 0.87 -15.07 -1.35
CA MET A 95 1.28 -16.46 -1.43
C MET A 95 2.80 -16.54 -1.41
N GLY A 96 3.34 -17.33 -0.49
CA GLY A 96 4.77 -17.57 -0.36
C GLY A 96 5.39 -18.26 -1.58
N PRO A 97 6.73 -18.30 -1.66
CA PRO A 97 7.46 -18.91 -2.77
C PRO A 97 7.04 -20.36 -3.03
N LEU A 98 7.17 -20.80 -4.28
CA LEU A 98 6.96 -22.20 -4.62
C LEU A 98 7.99 -23.07 -3.85
N PRO A 99 7.64 -24.27 -3.37
CA PRO A 99 8.55 -25.14 -2.62
C PRO A 99 9.87 -25.48 -3.35
N GLU A 100 9.86 -25.37 -4.68
CA GLU A 100 11.02 -25.61 -5.54
C GLU A 100 11.99 -24.42 -5.54
N MET A 101 11.53 -23.25 -5.12
CA MET A 101 12.35 -22.05 -4.97
C MET A 101 13.10 -22.15 -3.64
N ALA A 102 14.42 -22.02 -3.67
CA ALA A 102 15.25 -21.96 -2.47
C ALA A 102 15.15 -20.60 -1.75
N ILE A 103 13.94 -20.04 -1.68
CA ILE A 103 13.61 -18.73 -1.09
C ILE A 103 12.65 -18.97 0.07
N SER A 104 12.96 -18.37 1.22
CA SER A 104 12.11 -18.39 2.40
C SER A 104 11.89 -16.95 2.84
N LEU A 105 10.61 -16.53 2.85
CA LEU A 105 10.23 -15.20 3.31
C LEU A 105 10.26 -15.12 4.84
N ASN A 106 10.79 -14.02 5.34
CA ASN A 106 10.88 -13.68 6.74
C ASN A 106 10.08 -12.41 7.02
N GLN A 107 9.80 -12.20 8.31
CA GLN A 107 9.29 -10.91 8.76
C GLN A 107 10.31 -9.80 8.47
N ASP A 108 9.82 -8.63 8.09
CA ASP A 108 10.58 -7.46 7.65
C ASP A 108 11.16 -7.59 6.22
N ASP A 109 10.94 -8.71 5.50
CA ASP A 109 11.27 -8.81 4.06
C ASP A 109 10.41 -7.86 3.23
N ARG A 110 10.99 -7.30 2.17
CA ARG A 110 10.34 -6.30 1.34
C ARG A 110 10.13 -6.82 -0.08
N LEU A 111 8.96 -6.52 -0.61
CA LEU A 111 8.46 -7.03 -1.88
C LEU A 111 8.11 -5.87 -2.80
N ILE A 112 8.48 -6.00 -4.07
CA ILE A 112 7.96 -5.16 -5.16
C ILE A 112 7.13 -6.05 -6.06
N PHE A 113 5.89 -5.65 -6.31
CA PHE A 113 5.00 -6.38 -7.19
C PHE A 113 5.20 -5.94 -8.63
N TYR A 114 5.40 -6.93 -9.49
CA TYR A 114 5.54 -6.79 -10.93
C TYR A 114 4.44 -7.59 -11.61
N ASP A 115 3.68 -6.94 -12.48
CA ASP A 115 2.69 -7.61 -13.31
C ASP A 115 3.29 -7.99 -14.68
N MET A 116 3.09 -9.25 -15.07
CA MET A 116 3.63 -9.79 -16.32
C MET A 116 2.88 -9.29 -17.56
N GLU A 117 1.58 -9.04 -17.44
CA GLU A 117 0.72 -8.70 -18.58
C GLU A 117 0.96 -7.25 -19.01
N SER A 118 0.89 -6.31 -18.06
CA SER A 118 1.18 -4.89 -18.25
C SER A 118 2.68 -4.55 -18.28
N LYS A 119 3.55 -5.47 -17.82
CA LYS A 119 5.01 -5.29 -17.69
C LYS A 119 5.42 -4.12 -16.79
N THR A 120 4.66 -3.94 -15.73
CA THR A 120 4.75 -2.77 -14.87
C THR A 120 4.95 -3.19 -13.42
N PHE A 121 5.85 -2.48 -12.72
CA PHE A 121 5.91 -2.51 -11.27
C PHE A 121 4.80 -1.61 -10.73
N PHE A 122 4.04 -2.07 -9.74
CA PHE A 122 2.86 -1.32 -9.30
C PHE A 122 2.72 -1.19 -7.79
N ALA A 123 3.47 -1.95 -6.99
CA ALA A 123 3.38 -1.81 -5.54
C ALA A 123 4.64 -2.22 -4.78
N VAL A 124 4.79 -1.61 -3.61
CA VAL A 124 5.81 -1.90 -2.59
C VAL A 124 5.10 -2.38 -1.34
N ALA A 125 5.56 -3.50 -0.77
CA ALA A 125 5.00 -4.04 0.46
C ALA A 125 6.08 -4.62 1.38
N THR A 126 5.74 -4.69 2.66
CA THR A 126 6.58 -5.28 3.71
C THR A 126 5.88 -6.48 4.34
N VAL A 127 6.59 -7.60 4.49
CA VAL A 127 6.10 -8.77 5.23
C VAL A 127 6.06 -8.48 6.72
N THR A 128 4.87 -8.53 7.31
CA THR A 128 4.66 -8.10 8.70
C THR A 128 4.70 -9.22 9.73
N GLY A 129 4.68 -10.48 9.30
CA GLY A 129 4.59 -11.61 10.21
C GLY A 129 4.85 -12.96 9.54
N PRO A 130 4.82 -14.04 10.33
CA PRO A 130 5.13 -15.38 9.84
C PRO A 130 4.05 -15.92 8.89
N GLY A 131 4.50 -16.76 7.96
CA GLY A 131 3.63 -17.49 7.05
C GLY A 131 2.63 -18.38 7.78
N LYS A 132 1.39 -18.39 7.29
CA LYS A 132 0.34 -19.30 7.75
C LYS A 132 -0.07 -20.22 6.61
N ALA A 133 0.03 -21.52 6.84
CA ALA A 133 -0.45 -22.50 5.88
C ALA A 133 -1.97 -22.42 5.76
N ALA A 134 -2.47 -22.02 4.59
CA ALA A 134 -3.90 -22.00 4.26
C ALA A 134 -4.18 -22.69 2.92
N ASN A 135 -5.45 -22.99 2.66
CA ASN A 135 -5.86 -23.46 1.34
C ASN A 135 -5.95 -22.23 0.42
N PRO A 136 -5.25 -22.22 -0.73
CA PRO A 136 -5.35 -21.15 -1.72
C PRO A 136 -6.79 -20.81 -2.08
N GLN A 137 -7.69 -21.78 -2.14
CA GLN A 137 -9.12 -21.54 -2.44
C GLN A 137 -9.84 -20.63 -1.44
N LYS A 138 -9.25 -20.32 -0.28
CA LYS A 138 -9.77 -19.29 0.64
C LYS A 138 -9.50 -17.86 0.16
N TYR A 139 -8.50 -17.67 -0.68
CA TYR A 139 -8.00 -16.36 -1.09
C TYR A 139 -7.80 -16.24 -2.61
N PHE A 140 -7.73 -17.35 -3.36
CA PHE A 140 -7.42 -17.47 -4.79
C PHE A 140 -8.32 -18.56 -5.40
N PHE A 141 -9.38 -18.18 -6.11
CA PHE A 141 -10.37 -19.12 -6.66
C PHE A 141 -9.84 -20.02 -7.79
N THR A 142 -8.69 -19.68 -8.39
CA THR A 142 -8.08 -20.36 -9.55
C THR A 142 -6.95 -21.34 -9.20
N ALA A 143 -6.48 -21.38 -7.94
CA ALA A 143 -5.35 -22.22 -7.54
C ALA A 143 -5.77 -23.65 -7.15
N VAL A 144 -5.31 -24.65 -7.91
CA VAL A 144 -5.80 -26.05 -7.83
C VAL A 144 -4.95 -26.96 -6.92
N THR A 145 -3.97 -26.46 -6.16
CA THR A 145 -3.06 -27.35 -5.41
C THR A 145 -2.69 -26.91 -3.98
N GLY A 146 -2.80 -27.89 -3.06
CA GLY A 146 -2.08 -27.99 -1.78
C GLY A 146 -2.33 -26.88 -0.74
N LYS A 147 -1.98 -27.14 0.53
CA LYS A 147 -1.82 -26.02 1.48
C LYS A 147 -0.62 -25.19 1.02
N ARG A 148 -0.79 -23.88 0.90
CA ARG A 148 0.29 -22.92 0.62
C ARG A 148 0.51 -22.04 1.83
N GLU A 149 1.72 -21.52 1.99
CA GLU A 149 2.00 -20.53 3.02
C GLU A 149 1.57 -19.16 2.53
N PHE A 150 0.83 -18.44 3.37
CA PHE A 150 0.41 -17.06 3.11
C PHE A 150 1.04 -16.16 4.15
N PHE A 151 1.67 -15.09 3.69
CA PHE A 151 2.37 -14.13 4.52
C PHE A 151 1.54 -12.85 4.61
N PRO A 152 1.29 -12.32 5.82
CA PRO A 152 0.63 -11.03 5.95
C PRO A 152 1.57 -9.93 5.48
N LEU A 153 1.02 -9.00 4.72
CA LEU A 153 1.71 -7.85 4.17
C LEU A 153 1.16 -6.55 4.73
N ASP A 154 1.96 -5.52 4.61
CA ASP A 154 1.51 -4.13 4.68
C ASP A 154 2.01 -3.43 3.44
N ILE A 155 1.09 -2.76 2.73
CA ILE A 155 1.39 -2.06 1.49
C ILE A 155 1.97 -0.71 1.89
N ASP A 156 3.20 -0.46 1.44
CA ASP A 156 3.91 0.79 1.72
C ASP A 156 3.53 1.86 0.68
N THR A 157 3.45 1.46 -0.60
CA THR A 157 3.09 2.30 -1.75
C THR A 157 2.43 1.40 -2.79
N ALA A 158 1.44 1.90 -3.52
CA ALA A 158 0.90 1.24 -4.71
C ALA A 158 0.34 2.29 -5.68
N ALA A 159 0.46 2.01 -6.97
CA ALA A 159 -0.29 2.73 -8.00
C ALA A 159 -1.78 2.33 -7.90
N LEU A 160 -2.68 3.30 -8.06
CA LEU A 160 -4.12 3.10 -8.07
C LEU A 160 -4.56 2.36 -9.34
N LYS A 161 -3.87 2.62 -10.46
CA LYS A 161 -4.06 1.91 -11.73
C LYS A 161 -2.76 1.27 -12.20
N LEU A 162 -2.85 0.05 -12.75
CA LEU A 162 -1.67 -0.66 -13.27
C LEU A 162 -0.97 0.11 -14.39
N GLU A 163 -1.73 0.84 -15.22
CA GLU A 163 -1.20 1.67 -16.31
C GLU A 163 -0.32 2.82 -15.85
N HIS A 164 -0.48 3.28 -14.60
CA HIS A 164 0.31 4.37 -14.04
C HIS A 164 1.56 3.88 -13.31
N GLY A 165 1.65 2.59 -12.97
CA GLY A 165 2.81 2.02 -12.32
C GLY A 165 4.10 2.23 -13.12
N THR A 166 5.24 1.91 -12.53
CA THR A 166 6.53 2.13 -13.17
C THR A 166 6.83 1.04 -14.22
N PRO A 167 6.92 1.37 -15.52
CA PRO A 167 7.18 0.38 -16.55
C PRO A 167 8.60 -0.17 -16.45
N VAL A 168 8.78 -1.45 -16.78
CA VAL A 168 10.10 -2.12 -16.71
C VAL A 168 11.16 -1.47 -17.61
N GLU A 169 10.73 -0.73 -18.63
CA GLU A 169 11.59 0.03 -19.53
C GLU A 169 12.19 1.29 -18.87
N ALA A 170 11.52 1.86 -17.87
CA ALA A 170 11.96 3.09 -17.19
C ALA A 170 13.09 2.84 -16.17
N ILE A 171 13.30 1.58 -15.76
CA ILE A 171 14.26 1.23 -14.70
C ILE A 171 15.28 0.22 -15.20
N GLU A 172 16.54 0.43 -14.82
CA GLU A 172 17.65 -0.50 -15.02
C GLU A 172 18.01 -1.14 -13.67
N LEU A 173 17.89 -2.48 -13.58
CA LEU A 173 18.20 -3.23 -12.36
C LEU A 173 19.62 -3.78 -12.45
N GLU A 174 20.52 -3.33 -11.57
CA GLU A 174 21.91 -3.77 -11.56
C GLU A 174 22.05 -5.25 -11.17
N SER A 175 21.22 -5.71 -10.24
CA SER A 175 21.18 -7.10 -9.79
C SER A 175 20.51 -8.04 -10.79
N GLN A 176 19.69 -7.51 -11.69
CA GLN A 176 18.96 -8.26 -12.72
C GLN A 176 19.10 -7.56 -14.09
N PRO A 177 20.30 -7.49 -14.69
CA PRO A 177 20.56 -6.70 -15.89
C PRO A 177 19.78 -7.20 -17.13
N ASN A 178 19.34 -8.46 -17.10
CA ASN A 178 18.56 -9.08 -18.17
C ASN A 178 17.10 -9.30 -17.79
N PHE A 179 16.59 -8.64 -16.74
CA PHE A 179 15.23 -8.85 -16.23
C PHE A 179 14.17 -8.86 -17.33
N ARG A 180 14.27 -7.92 -18.28
CA ARG A 180 13.38 -7.77 -19.45
C ARG A 180 13.36 -8.98 -20.41
N HIS A 181 14.38 -9.81 -20.37
CA HIS A 181 14.54 -10.98 -21.25
C HIS A 181 14.40 -12.30 -20.49
N LEU A 182 14.13 -12.26 -19.18
CA LEU A 182 13.88 -13.47 -18.40
C LEU A 182 12.51 -14.03 -18.77
N GLU A 183 12.44 -15.36 -18.91
CA GLU A 183 11.17 -16.06 -18.87
C GLU A 183 10.69 -16.08 -17.42
N LEU A 184 9.77 -15.17 -17.10
CA LEU A 184 9.18 -15.03 -15.78
C LEU A 184 8.04 -16.03 -15.62
N GLU A 185 7.98 -16.69 -14.48
CA GLU A 185 6.87 -17.56 -14.12
C GLU A 185 5.92 -16.83 -13.18
N PRO A 186 4.59 -16.95 -13.37
CA PRO A 186 3.61 -16.39 -12.43
C PRO A 186 3.85 -16.90 -11.01
N GLU A 187 3.58 -16.05 -10.03
CA GLU A 187 3.77 -16.32 -8.60
C GLU A 187 5.23 -16.54 -8.16
N SER A 188 6.21 -16.33 -9.06
CA SER A 188 7.63 -16.45 -8.72
C SER A 188 8.15 -15.25 -7.91
N PHE A 189 9.27 -15.47 -7.23
CA PHE A 189 10.01 -14.46 -6.48
C PHE A 189 11.43 -14.35 -7.04
N LEU A 190 11.88 -13.13 -7.30
CA LEU A 190 13.22 -12.85 -7.79
C LEU A 190 13.98 -12.01 -6.75
N PRO A 191 15.12 -12.50 -6.23
CA PRO A 191 15.93 -11.71 -5.32
C PRO A 191 16.58 -10.54 -6.05
N ILE A 192 16.56 -9.38 -5.42
CA ILE A 192 17.25 -8.16 -5.86
C ILE A 192 18.11 -7.59 -4.73
N ASN A 193 19.03 -6.69 -5.07
CA ASN A 193 19.80 -5.97 -4.05
C ASN A 193 18.94 -4.83 -3.45
N GLU A 194 19.45 -4.24 -2.36
CA GLU A 194 18.79 -3.12 -1.68
C GLU A 194 18.71 -1.87 -2.56
N ASP A 195 19.77 -1.58 -3.32
CA ASP A 195 19.85 -0.38 -4.15
C ASP A 195 18.80 -0.35 -5.27
N ASP A 196 18.64 -1.47 -6.01
CA ASP A 196 17.60 -1.65 -7.02
C ASP A 196 16.20 -1.58 -6.42
N PHE A 197 16.03 -2.12 -5.21
CA PHE A 197 14.77 -2.07 -4.51
C PHE A 197 14.40 -0.62 -4.17
N GLU A 198 15.33 0.14 -3.58
CA GLU A 198 15.07 1.53 -3.22
C GLU A 198 14.81 2.40 -4.45
N LEU A 199 15.50 2.14 -5.56
CA LEU A 199 15.25 2.82 -6.84
C LEU A 199 13.81 2.59 -7.33
N LEU A 200 13.37 1.33 -7.39
CA LEU A 200 11.99 0.99 -7.76
C LEU A 200 10.96 1.58 -6.78
N ALA A 201 11.24 1.52 -5.48
CA ALA A 201 10.34 2.03 -4.45
C ALA A 201 10.20 3.56 -4.50
N GLU A 202 11.28 4.27 -4.83
CA GLU A 202 11.26 5.72 -5.05
C GLU A 202 10.42 6.09 -6.26
N ALA A 203 10.66 5.44 -7.42
CA ALA A 203 9.88 5.69 -8.64
C ALA A 203 8.38 5.42 -8.45
N LEU A 204 8.03 4.36 -7.73
CA LEU A 204 6.63 4.07 -7.40
C LEU A 204 6.03 5.09 -6.43
N SER A 205 6.83 5.65 -5.53
CA SER A 205 6.33 6.68 -4.61
C SER A 205 6.00 7.97 -5.38
N GLU A 206 6.84 8.35 -6.34
CA GLU A 206 6.63 9.52 -7.21
C GLU A 206 5.34 9.37 -8.02
N VAL A 207 5.15 8.21 -8.67
CA VAL A 207 3.90 7.89 -9.38
C VAL A 207 2.67 8.01 -8.49
N ALA A 208 2.71 7.41 -7.29
CA ALA A 208 1.57 7.42 -6.40
C ALA A 208 1.27 8.83 -5.86
N GLU A 209 2.29 9.67 -5.67
CA GLU A 209 2.12 11.08 -5.32
C GLU A 209 1.48 11.87 -6.47
N GLU A 210 1.91 11.64 -7.72
CA GLU A 210 1.32 12.27 -8.92
C GLU A 210 -0.15 11.89 -9.13
N GLU A 211 -0.50 10.60 -9.00
CA GLU A 211 -1.90 10.15 -9.11
C GLU A 211 -2.82 10.83 -8.09
N LEU A 212 -2.33 10.99 -6.85
CA LEU A 212 -3.09 11.67 -5.80
C LEU A 212 -3.28 13.16 -6.10
N GLU A 213 -2.29 13.82 -6.70
CA GLU A 213 -2.43 15.22 -7.12
C GLU A 213 -3.45 15.37 -8.27
N ASP A 214 -3.44 14.46 -9.24
CA ASP A 214 -4.38 14.48 -10.38
C ASP A 214 -5.83 14.23 -9.93
N ASP A 215 -6.06 13.27 -9.02
CA ASP A 215 -7.39 13.01 -8.46
C ASP A 215 -7.92 14.23 -7.69
N LEU A 216 -7.06 14.92 -6.93
CA LEU A 216 -7.43 16.14 -6.19
C LEU A 216 -7.79 17.32 -7.11
N LEU A 217 -7.16 17.40 -8.28
CA LEU A 217 -7.47 18.44 -9.27
C LEU A 217 -8.78 18.13 -10.00
N ALA A 218 -9.06 16.86 -10.31
CA ALA A 218 -10.29 16.47 -10.99
C ALA A 218 -11.55 16.85 -10.19
N ASP A 219 -11.52 16.65 -8.86
CA ASP A 219 -12.63 17.00 -7.96
C ASP A 219 -12.89 18.53 -7.87
N ASP A 220 -11.86 19.39 -8.03
CA ASP A 220 -11.99 20.86 -7.96
C ASP A 220 -12.66 21.43 -9.22
N TYR A 221 -12.59 20.73 -10.37
CA TYR A 221 -13.23 21.15 -11.62
C TYR A 221 -14.70 20.70 -11.74
N GLU A 222 -15.15 19.68 -11.01
CA GLU A 222 -16.55 19.24 -11.04
C GLU A 222 -17.49 20.14 -10.19
N GLU A 223 -16.97 20.92 -9.24
CA GLU A 223 -17.78 21.85 -8.44
C GLU A 223 -18.17 23.16 -9.18
N GLU A 224 -17.55 23.50 -10.32
CA GLU A 224 -17.86 24.75 -11.06
C GLU A 224 -19.01 24.63 -12.09
N GLU A 225 -19.56 23.45 -12.38
CA GLU A 225 -20.65 23.28 -13.38
C GLU A 225 -22.09 23.25 -12.81
N GLU A 226 -22.30 23.48 -11.51
CA GLU A 226 -23.64 23.75 -10.96
C GLU A 226 -23.78 25.20 -10.47
N ILE A 227 -23.85 26.18 -11.40
CA ILE A 227 -24.40 27.52 -11.13
C ILE A 227 -25.32 28.00 -12.25
#